data_AF-A0A6A3AAG5-F1
#
_entry.id   AF-A0A6A3AAG5-F1
#
_cell.length_a   1.000
_cell.length_b   1.000
_cell.length_c   1.000
_cell.angle_alpha   90.00
_cell.angle_beta   90.00
_cell.angle_gamma   90.00
#
_symmetry.space_group_name_H-M   'P 1'
#
loop_
_entity.id
_entity.type
_entity.pdbx_description
1 polymer ?
#
loop_
_entity_poly.entity_id
_entity_poly.type
_entity_poly.pdbx_seq_one_letter_code
_entity_poly.pdbx_strand_id
1 'polypeptide(L)'
;MRIKKFSVACSSSTTDPLLVKAARGDPVSRPLAWMMHQAGRYMAVYRKLAEKHPSFRERYETTDLIVEISLQPWETFRPDGVIIFSDILTPLPAFGVPFNIEEVRGPVIHSPMHSEDCLKALHPIDLEKLHFVGESLKILRQEVGDHAAVLGFVGAPWTIATYIVEGGTTRTYTNIKSMCHTSPN
;
A
#
# COMPACT_ATOMS: atom_id res chain seq x y z
N MET A 1 28.02 19.35 10.50
CA MET A 1 26.85 18.70 11.13
C MET A 1 26.86 17.23 10.71
N ARG A 2 27.20 16.30 11.63
CA ARG A 2 27.40 14.88 11.31
C ARG A 2 26.04 14.17 11.16
N ILE A 3 25.80 13.58 9.99
CA ILE A 3 24.64 12.72 9.72
C ILE A 3 24.80 11.46 10.59
N LYS A 4 23.86 11.24 11.53
CA LYS A 4 23.76 9.97 12.27
C LYS A 4 23.43 8.86 11.26
N LYS A 5 24.38 7.96 11.00
CA LYS A 5 24.11 6.69 10.31
C LYS A 5 23.17 5.88 11.22
N PHE A 6 21.95 5.65 10.76
CA PHE A 6 21.06 4.66 11.36
C PHE A 6 21.65 3.28 11.06
N SER A 7 22.21 2.64 12.09
CA SER A 7 22.54 1.22 12.04
C SER A 7 21.28 0.46 12.42
N VAL A 8 20.57 -0.08 11.43
CA VAL A 8 19.51 -1.07 11.69
C VAL A 8 20.22 -2.35 12.15
N ALA A 9 20.17 -2.62 13.45
CA ALA A 9 20.57 -3.91 13.98
C ALA A 9 19.52 -4.93 13.52
N CYS A 10 19.83 -5.68 12.47
CA CYS A 10 19.03 -6.82 12.03
C CYS A 10 19.12 -7.88 13.14
N SER A 11 18.00 -8.24 13.74
CA SER A 11 17.94 -9.28 14.77
C SER A 11 18.48 -10.59 14.21
N SER A 12 19.64 -11.01 14.70
CA SER A 12 20.34 -12.21 14.30
C SER A 12 19.69 -13.43 14.96
N SER A 13 18.72 -14.04 14.28
CA SER A 13 18.43 -15.48 14.30
C SER A 13 17.15 -15.76 13.53
N THR A 14 17.26 -15.94 12.22
CA THR A 14 16.47 -16.85 11.38
C THR A 14 16.98 -16.75 9.94
N THR A 15 16.77 -17.79 9.13
CA THR A 15 17.27 -17.79 7.74
C THR A 15 16.42 -16.81 6.93
N ASP A 16 17.03 -15.76 6.35
CA ASP A 16 16.28 -14.77 5.55
C ASP A 16 15.40 -15.46 4.47
N PRO A 17 14.15 -15.01 4.27
CA PRO A 17 13.27 -15.56 3.24
C PRO A 17 13.89 -15.49 1.84
N LEU A 18 13.51 -16.42 0.96
CA LEU A 18 14.08 -16.55 -0.39
C LEU A 18 14.00 -15.25 -1.19
N LEU A 19 12.86 -14.56 -1.12
CA LEU A 19 12.65 -13.28 -1.82
C LEU A 19 13.61 -12.19 -1.31
N VAL A 20 13.89 -12.14 0.00
CA VAL A 20 14.82 -11.14 0.58
C VAL A 20 16.24 -11.39 0.08
N LYS A 21 16.68 -12.66 0.08
CA LYS A 21 18.00 -13.06 -0.45
C LYS A 21 18.15 -12.68 -1.92
N ALA A 22 17.17 -13.04 -2.74
CA ALA A 22 17.17 -12.72 -4.16
C ALA A 22 17.21 -11.20 -4.39
N ALA A 23 16.43 -10.41 -3.64
CA ALA A 23 16.41 -8.96 -3.75
C ALA A 23 17.75 -8.30 -3.37
N ARG A 24 18.55 -8.94 -2.51
CA ARG A 24 19.92 -8.49 -2.16
C ARG A 24 20.98 -8.94 -3.16
N GLY A 25 20.64 -9.84 -4.08
CA GLY A 25 21.59 -10.45 -5.01
C GLY A 25 22.32 -11.67 -4.46
N ASP A 26 21.87 -12.22 -3.34
CA ASP A 26 22.44 -13.44 -2.77
C ASP A 26 22.12 -14.67 -3.65
N PRO A 27 22.98 -15.70 -3.69
CA PRO A 27 22.67 -16.95 -4.39
C PRO A 27 21.41 -17.62 -3.83
N VAL A 28 20.52 -18.03 -4.73
CA VAL A 28 19.25 -18.70 -4.40
C VAL A 28 19.13 -20.05 -5.11
N SER A 29 18.46 -21.02 -4.46
CA SER A 29 18.35 -22.39 -4.94
C SER A 29 17.32 -22.58 -6.07
N ARG A 30 16.38 -21.65 -6.21
CA ARG A 30 15.34 -21.66 -7.25
C ARG A 30 14.85 -20.24 -7.54
N PRO A 31 14.17 -20.01 -8.69
CA PRO A 31 13.44 -18.78 -8.95
C PRO A 31 12.35 -18.54 -7.91
N LEU A 32 12.10 -17.26 -7.63
CA LEU A 32 11.03 -16.79 -6.74
C LEU A 32 9.69 -16.70 -7.48
N ALA A 33 8.59 -16.95 -6.76
CA ALA A 33 7.24 -16.90 -7.28
C ALA A 33 6.29 -16.19 -6.30
N TRP A 34 5.70 -15.08 -6.74
CA TRP A 34 4.57 -14.38 -6.14
C TRP A 34 3.86 -13.58 -7.24
N MET A 35 2.66 -13.09 -6.99
CA MET A 35 1.88 -12.35 -7.99
C MET A 35 1.35 -11.02 -7.45
N MET A 36 1.42 -9.98 -8.27
CA MET A 36 0.67 -8.75 -8.00
C MET A 36 -0.82 -9.03 -8.02
N HIS A 37 -1.58 -8.38 -7.13
CA HIS A 37 -3.00 -8.67 -6.91
C HIS A 37 -3.29 -10.14 -6.50
N GLN A 38 -2.34 -10.78 -5.80
CA GLN A 38 -2.51 -12.15 -5.30
C GLN A 38 -3.73 -12.33 -4.40
N ALA A 39 -4.12 -11.31 -3.62
CA ALA A 39 -5.36 -11.31 -2.86
C ALA A 39 -6.39 -10.48 -3.63
N GLY A 40 -7.44 -11.13 -4.15
CA GLY A 40 -8.41 -10.43 -4.98
C GLY A 40 -9.52 -11.28 -5.55
N ARG A 41 -10.30 -10.64 -6.43
CA ARG A 41 -11.59 -11.14 -6.94
C ARG A 41 -11.55 -12.48 -7.66
N TYR A 42 -10.39 -12.99 -8.06
CA TYR A 42 -10.28 -14.33 -8.65
C TYR A 42 -10.53 -15.43 -7.61
N MET A 43 -10.25 -15.19 -6.33
CA MET A 43 -10.44 -16.15 -5.24
C MET A 43 -11.90 -16.15 -4.75
N ALA A 44 -12.50 -17.34 -4.63
CA ALA A 44 -13.86 -17.48 -4.11
C ALA A 44 -13.97 -17.04 -2.64
N VAL A 45 -12.92 -17.27 -1.84
CA VAL A 45 -12.84 -16.84 -0.43
C VAL A 45 -12.85 -15.31 -0.31
N TYR A 46 -12.12 -14.60 -1.16
CA TYR A 46 -12.14 -13.15 -1.24
C TYR A 46 -13.54 -12.63 -1.58
N ARG A 47 -14.20 -13.21 -2.59
CA ARG A 47 -15.55 -12.77 -3.01
C ARG A 47 -16.57 -12.93 -1.88
N LYS A 48 -16.54 -14.05 -1.16
CA LYS A 48 -17.42 -14.28 0.01
C LYS A 48 -17.16 -13.29 1.15
N LEU A 49 -15.90 -12.96 1.41
CA LEU A 49 -15.55 -11.92 2.40
C LEU A 49 -16.05 -10.54 1.92
N ALA A 50 -15.89 -10.24 0.63
CA ALA A 50 -16.31 -8.99 0.05
C ALA A 50 -17.84 -8.79 0.05
N GLU A 51 -18.62 -9.87 -0.01
CA GLU A 51 -20.08 -9.85 0.17
C GLU A 51 -20.48 -9.50 1.62
N LYS A 52 -19.71 -9.95 2.61
CA LYS A 52 -19.95 -9.64 4.03
C LYS A 52 -19.51 -8.23 4.42
N HIS A 53 -18.40 -7.77 3.84
CA HIS A 53 -17.81 -6.45 4.08
C HIS A 53 -17.81 -5.67 2.76
N PRO A 54 -18.96 -5.10 2.33
CA PRO A 54 -19.10 -4.49 1.01
C PRO A 54 -18.18 -3.28 0.81
N SER A 55 -17.90 -2.53 1.88
CA SER A 55 -17.02 -1.37 1.85
C SER A 55 -15.58 -1.79 1.53
N PHE A 56 -15.06 -1.34 0.39
CA PHE A 56 -13.64 -1.58 0.04
C PHE A 56 -12.70 -0.93 1.06
N ARG A 57 -13.08 0.25 1.57
CA ARG A 57 -12.34 0.97 2.61
C ARG A 57 -12.25 0.20 3.92
N GLU A 58 -13.37 -0.35 4.38
CA GLU A 58 -13.41 -1.17 5.60
C GLU A 58 -12.41 -2.34 5.51
N ARG A 59 -12.32 -2.99 4.35
CA ARG A 59 -11.44 -4.15 4.12
C ARG A 59 -9.95 -3.83 4.19
N TYR A 60 -9.54 -2.59 3.93
CA TYR A 60 -8.13 -2.19 4.01
C TYR A 60 -7.78 -1.26 5.19
N GLU A 61 -8.77 -0.85 6.00
CA GLU A 61 -8.58 -0.07 7.23
C GLU A 61 -8.85 -0.88 8.51
N THR A 62 -9.39 -2.10 8.40
CA THR A 62 -9.62 -3.00 9.53
C THR A 62 -8.52 -4.05 9.62
N THR A 63 -7.73 -4.05 10.71
CA THR A 63 -6.58 -4.94 10.91
C THR A 63 -6.88 -6.41 10.64
N ASP A 64 -7.98 -6.95 11.19
CA ASP A 64 -8.36 -8.36 11.03
C ASP A 64 -8.66 -8.71 9.56
N LEU A 65 -9.38 -7.83 8.85
CA LEU A 65 -9.71 -8.03 7.44
C LEU A 65 -8.47 -7.94 6.55
N ILE A 66 -7.57 -7.00 6.83
CA ILE A 66 -6.29 -6.86 6.12
C ILE A 66 -5.50 -8.16 6.24
N VAL A 67 -5.35 -8.69 7.47
CA VAL A 67 -4.60 -9.91 7.73
C VAL A 67 -5.25 -11.11 7.03
N GLU A 68 -6.55 -11.32 7.24
CA GLU A 68 -7.30 -12.42 6.62
C GLU A 68 -7.15 -12.41 5.09
N ILE A 69 -7.41 -11.26 4.45
CA ILE A 69 -7.32 -11.13 2.99
C ILE A 69 -5.89 -11.37 2.50
N SER A 70 -4.89 -10.83 3.19
CA SER A 70 -3.48 -10.96 2.79
C SER A 70 -2.99 -12.42 2.87
N LEU A 71 -3.54 -13.22 3.80
CA LEU A 71 -3.16 -14.62 4.00
C LEU A 71 -3.89 -15.61 3.09
N GLN A 72 -5.02 -15.26 2.48
CA GLN A 72 -5.74 -16.16 1.57
C GLN A 72 -4.84 -16.81 0.48
N PRO A 73 -3.99 -16.05 -0.25
CA PRO A 73 -3.12 -16.63 -1.27
C PRO A 73 -1.95 -17.40 -0.65
N TRP A 74 -1.52 -16.99 0.55
CA TRP A 74 -0.49 -17.66 1.33
C TRP A 74 -0.92 -19.08 1.70
N GLU A 75 -2.13 -19.23 2.24
CA GLU A 75 -2.69 -20.53 2.61
C GLU A 75 -2.86 -21.47 1.42
N THR A 76 -3.23 -20.92 0.26
CA THR A 76 -3.55 -21.72 -0.93
C THR A 76 -2.31 -22.13 -1.72
N PHE A 77 -1.36 -21.20 -1.93
CA PHE A 77 -0.28 -21.37 -2.91
C PHE A 77 1.13 -21.31 -2.32
N ARG A 78 1.28 -20.85 -1.06
CA ARG A 78 2.58 -20.65 -0.40
C ARG A 78 3.62 -19.88 -1.26
N PRO A 79 3.28 -18.69 -1.80
CA PRO A 79 4.21 -17.84 -2.56
C PRO A 79 5.40 -17.37 -1.71
N ASP A 80 6.51 -17.02 -2.36
CA ASP A 80 7.72 -16.52 -1.68
C ASP A 80 7.57 -15.11 -1.08
N GLY A 81 6.48 -14.42 -1.42
CA GLY A 81 6.13 -13.09 -0.96
C GLY A 81 4.65 -12.99 -0.62
N VAL A 82 4.35 -12.35 0.51
CA VAL A 82 3.00 -12.00 0.96
C VAL A 82 2.92 -10.49 1.08
N ILE A 83 2.17 -9.86 0.17
CA ILE A 83 1.93 -8.42 0.18
C ILE A 83 0.73 -8.07 1.04
N ILE A 84 0.87 -7.05 1.88
CA ILE A 84 -0.24 -6.51 2.67
C ILE A 84 -1.38 -6.05 1.75
N PHE A 85 -2.62 -6.39 2.12
CA PHE A 85 -3.80 -5.86 1.47
C PHE A 85 -4.04 -4.41 1.92
N SER A 86 -3.74 -3.45 1.04
CA SER A 86 -3.95 -2.02 1.30
C SER A 86 -4.31 -1.28 0.01
N ASP A 87 -4.47 0.03 0.06
CA ASP A 87 -4.60 0.92 -1.10
C ASP A 87 -3.50 1.99 -1.09
N ILE A 88 -2.99 2.41 -2.26
CA ILE A 88 -1.93 3.43 -2.32
C ILE A 88 -2.39 4.79 -1.79
N LEU A 89 -3.70 5.07 -1.77
CA LEU A 89 -4.30 6.31 -1.30
C LEU A 89 -4.59 6.31 0.20
N THR A 90 -4.36 5.20 0.90
CA THR A 90 -4.52 5.08 2.36
C THR A 90 -3.89 6.24 3.16
N PRO A 91 -2.70 6.77 2.80
CA PRO A 91 -2.11 7.90 3.52
C PRO A 91 -2.80 9.26 3.31
N LEU A 92 -3.67 9.41 2.29
CA LEU A 92 -4.23 10.72 1.93
C LEU A 92 -4.99 11.40 3.08
N PRO A 93 -5.92 10.73 3.79
CA PRO A 93 -6.64 11.34 4.92
C PRO A 93 -5.71 11.65 6.12
N ALA A 94 -4.58 10.97 6.22
CA ALA A 94 -3.57 11.22 7.24
C ALA A 94 -2.69 12.45 6.94
N PHE A 95 -2.70 12.95 5.71
CA PHE A 95 -1.96 14.15 5.28
C PHE A 95 -2.87 15.32 4.88
N GLY A 96 -4.19 15.21 5.13
CA GLY A 96 -5.16 16.30 4.95
C GLY A 96 -6.02 16.21 3.69
N VAL A 97 -5.97 15.10 2.94
CA VAL A 97 -6.73 14.93 1.69
C VAL A 97 -7.79 13.83 1.85
N PRO A 98 -9.05 14.18 2.12
CA PRO A 98 -10.13 13.19 2.17
C PRO A 98 -10.45 12.67 0.76
N PHE A 99 -10.74 11.38 0.66
CA PHE A 99 -11.22 10.75 -0.56
C PHE A 99 -12.28 9.70 -0.25
N ASN A 100 -13.12 9.42 -1.24
CA ASN A 100 -14.12 8.36 -1.20
C ASN A 100 -13.82 7.34 -2.29
N ILE A 101 -14.35 6.13 -2.15
CA ILE A 101 -14.31 5.11 -3.20
C ILE A 101 -15.73 4.88 -3.66
N GLU A 102 -16.00 5.23 -4.92
CA GLU A 102 -17.27 4.96 -5.57
C GLU A 102 -17.20 3.66 -6.38
N GLU A 103 -18.27 2.87 -6.39
CA GLU A 103 -18.26 1.51 -6.98
C GLU A 103 -17.83 1.46 -8.45
N VAL A 104 -18.20 2.47 -9.24
CA VAL A 104 -17.94 2.50 -10.69
C VAL A 104 -16.74 3.39 -11.02
N ARG A 105 -16.60 4.54 -10.36
CA ARG A 105 -15.55 5.53 -10.66
C ARG A 105 -14.22 5.25 -9.95
N GLY A 106 -14.25 4.45 -8.89
CA GLY A 106 -13.08 4.21 -8.04
C GLY A 106 -12.84 5.39 -7.08
N PRO A 107 -11.58 5.73 -6.77
CA PRO A 107 -11.28 6.81 -5.83
C PRO A 107 -11.66 8.19 -6.39
N VAL A 108 -12.34 8.98 -5.57
CA VAL A 108 -12.81 10.33 -5.87
C VAL A 108 -12.38 11.28 -4.75
N ILE A 109 -11.69 12.34 -5.12
CA ILE A 109 -11.31 13.46 -4.25
C ILE A 109 -12.19 14.65 -4.64
N HIS A 110 -13.09 15.04 -3.73
CA HIS A 110 -14.10 16.08 -4.00
C HIS A 110 -13.51 17.49 -4.14
N SER A 111 -12.33 17.72 -3.56
CA SER A 111 -11.61 18.99 -3.62
C SER A 111 -10.22 18.78 -4.22
N PRO A 112 -10.10 18.59 -5.55
CA PRO A 112 -8.80 18.45 -6.19
C PRO A 112 -7.94 19.72 -6.01
N MET A 113 -6.63 19.56 -5.88
CA MET A 113 -5.73 20.69 -5.62
C MET A 113 -5.18 21.26 -6.93
N HIS A 114 -5.61 22.47 -7.29
CA HIS A 114 -5.17 23.17 -8.52
C HIS A 114 -4.41 24.47 -8.27
N SER A 115 -4.31 24.93 -7.02
CA SER A 115 -3.62 26.16 -6.65
C SER A 115 -2.74 25.97 -5.42
N GLU A 116 -1.76 26.85 -5.24
CA GLU A 116 -0.91 26.89 -4.04
C GLU A 116 -1.72 27.05 -2.75
N ASP A 117 -2.84 27.78 -2.80
CA ASP A 117 -3.70 27.97 -1.63
C ASP A 117 -4.29 26.64 -1.13
N CYS A 118 -4.55 25.67 -2.02
CA CYS A 118 -5.00 24.34 -1.63
C CYS A 118 -3.96 23.60 -0.79
N LEU A 119 -2.66 23.89 -0.96
CA LEU A 119 -1.57 23.25 -0.22
C LEU A 119 -1.61 23.60 1.27
N LYS A 120 -2.25 24.72 1.65
CA LYS A 120 -2.45 25.12 3.05
C LYS A 120 -3.31 24.12 3.83
N ALA A 121 -4.09 23.28 3.15
CA ALA A 121 -4.88 22.23 3.78
C ALA A 121 -4.03 20.99 4.14
N LEU A 122 -2.84 20.85 3.56
CA LEU A 122 -1.93 19.74 3.85
C LEU A 122 -1.27 19.96 5.22
N HIS A 123 -1.07 18.87 5.95
CA HIS A 123 -0.41 18.87 7.24
C HIS A 123 0.53 17.67 7.36
N PRO A 124 1.52 17.69 8.27
CA PRO A 124 2.38 16.52 8.51
C PRO A 124 1.56 15.24 8.71
N ILE A 125 2.10 14.11 8.24
CA ILE A 125 1.38 12.83 8.27
C ILE A 125 1.06 12.43 9.70
N ASP A 126 -0.23 12.21 9.97
CA ASP A 126 -0.72 11.71 11.23
C ASP A 126 -0.63 10.18 11.25
N LEU A 127 0.47 9.66 11.82
CA LEU A 127 0.73 8.22 11.86
C LEU A 127 -0.26 7.44 12.73
N GLU A 128 -0.95 8.09 13.68
CA GLU A 128 -1.97 7.42 14.50
C GLU A 128 -3.15 6.97 13.65
N LYS A 129 -3.48 7.71 12.58
CA LYS A 129 -4.50 7.31 11.60
C LYS A 129 -4.08 6.11 10.74
N LEU A 130 -2.82 5.66 10.83
CA LEU A 130 -2.26 4.57 10.03
C LEU A 130 -1.76 3.40 10.91
N HIS A 131 -2.09 3.38 12.21
CA HIS A 131 -1.62 2.36 13.15
C HIS A 131 -1.94 0.93 12.67
N PHE A 132 -3.12 0.73 12.08
CA PHE A 132 -3.57 -0.56 11.56
C PHE A 132 -2.61 -1.16 10.53
N VAL A 133 -1.92 -0.34 9.72
CA VAL A 133 -0.93 -0.82 8.74
C VAL A 133 0.24 -1.50 9.46
N GLY A 134 0.74 -0.84 10.51
CA GLY A 134 1.85 -1.36 11.31
C GLY A 134 1.48 -2.61 12.08
N GLU A 135 0.27 -2.67 12.64
CA GLU A 135 -0.25 -3.85 13.32
C GLU A 135 -0.43 -5.04 12.37
N SER A 136 -1.07 -4.82 11.21
CA SER A 136 -1.23 -5.87 10.20
C SER A 136 0.12 -6.42 9.72
N LEU A 137 1.12 -5.56 9.46
CA LEU A 137 2.46 -6.03 9.06
C LEU A 137 3.13 -6.90 10.14
N LYS A 138 2.95 -6.57 11.42
CA LYS A 138 3.48 -7.37 12.54
C LYS A 138 2.81 -8.74 12.59
N ILE A 139 1.48 -8.79 12.50
CA ILE A 139 0.72 -10.04 12.50
C ILE A 139 1.11 -10.89 11.30
N LEU A 140 1.12 -10.32 10.09
CA LEU A 140 1.54 -11.03 8.88
C LEU A 140 2.94 -11.62 9.01
N ARG A 141 3.89 -10.87 9.58
CA ARG A 141 5.25 -11.37 9.82
C ARG A 141 5.27 -12.59 10.73
N GLN A 142 4.44 -12.62 11.77
CA GLN A 142 4.31 -13.75 12.68
C GLN A 142 3.69 -14.97 11.97
N GLU A 143 2.62 -14.76 11.21
CA GLU A 143 1.88 -15.82 10.51
C GLU A 143 2.69 -16.51 9.41
N VAL A 144 3.48 -15.75 8.64
CA VAL A 144 4.24 -16.33 7.52
C VAL A 144 5.61 -16.90 7.94
N GLY A 145 6.10 -16.59 9.15
CA GLY A 145 7.40 -17.05 9.65
C GLY A 145 8.54 -16.76 8.66
N ASP A 146 9.61 -17.56 8.58
CA ASP A 146 10.66 -17.32 7.57
C ASP A 146 10.32 -17.89 6.18
N HIS A 147 9.11 -18.42 6.00
CA HIS A 147 8.74 -19.14 4.78
C HIS A 147 8.47 -18.20 3.60
N ALA A 148 8.10 -16.94 3.85
CA ALA A 148 7.88 -15.93 2.83
C ALA A 148 8.35 -14.54 3.31
N ALA A 149 8.62 -13.63 2.38
CA ALA A 149 8.81 -12.22 2.72
C ALA A 149 7.46 -11.52 2.91
N VAL A 150 7.34 -10.67 3.93
CA VAL A 150 6.21 -9.73 4.01
C VAL A 150 6.55 -8.48 3.23
N LEU A 151 5.69 -8.13 2.27
CA LEU A 151 5.87 -6.98 1.39
C LEU A 151 4.93 -5.85 1.83
N GLY A 152 5.50 -4.74 2.27
CA GLY A 152 4.81 -3.46 2.33
C GLY A 152 4.86 -2.75 0.98
N PHE A 153 3.99 -1.77 0.76
CA PHE A 153 4.03 -0.94 -0.44
C PHE A 153 3.48 0.46 -0.16
N VAL A 154 3.87 1.42 -1.01
CA VAL A 154 3.39 2.80 -0.98
C VAL A 154 3.29 3.33 -2.41
N GLY A 155 2.40 4.30 -2.63
CA GLY A 155 2.35 5.02 -3.90
C GLY A 155 3.55 5.95 -4.07
N ALA A 156 4.09 6.03 -5.29
CA ALA A 156 5.12 7.00 -5.62
C ALA A 156 4.58 8.44 -5.52
N PRO A 157 5.40 9.44 -5.12
CA PRO A 157 4.94 10.82 -4.95
C PRO A 157 4.20 11.38 -6.16
N TRP A 158 4.73 11.16 -7.37
CA TRP A 158 4.09 11.59 -8.62
C TRP A 158 2.70 10.95 -8.78
N THR A 159 2.59 9.62 -8.60
CA THR A 159 1.31 8.92 -8.71
C THR A 159 0.29 9.46 -7.71
N ILE A 160 0.69 9.66 -6.46
CA ILE A 160 -0.19 10.24 -5.43
C ILE A 160 -0.64 11.65 -5.84
N ALA A 161 0.28 12.49 -6.32
CA ALA A 161 -0.04 13.82 -6.82
C ALA A 161 -1.04 13.78 -7.98
N THR A 162 -0.95 12.81 -8.90
CA THR A 162 -1.93 12.68 -9.99
C THR A 162 -3.35 12.50 -9.47
N TYR A 163 -3.56 11.72 -8.40
CA TYR A 163 -4.89 11.59 -7.80
C TYR A 163 -5.35 12.90 -7.16
N ILE A 164 -4.48 13.54 -6.37
CA ILE A 164 -4.80 14.80 -5.66
C ILE A 164 -5.18 15.90 -6.65
N VAL A 165 -4.46 16.02 -7.76
CA VAL A 165 -4.68 17.09 -8.75
C VAL A 165 -5.83 16.75 -9.69
N GLU A 166 -5.96 15.50 -10.14
CA GLU A 166 -7.00 15.12 -11.10
C GLU A 166 -8.35 14.81 -10.44
N GLY A 167 -8.38 14.62 -9.13
CA GLY A 167 -9.60 14.30 -8.39
C GLY A 167 -10.02 12.83 -8.46
N GLY A 168 -9.26 11.99 -9.16
CA GLY A 168 -9.59 10.58 -9.36
C GLY A 168 -8.85 9.97 -10.54
N THR A 169 -9.36 8.83 -11.03
CA THR A 169 -8.75 8.12 -12.17
C THR A 169 -8.99 8.88 -13.48
N THR A 170 -7.93 9.14 -14.24
CA THR A 170 -7.99 9.77 -15.56
C THR A 170 -7.02 9.12 -16.53
N ARG A 171 -7.27 9.26 -17.84
CA ARG A 171 -6.41 8.76 -18.91
C ARG A 171 -5.52 9.85 -19.52
N THR A 172 -5.88 11.12 -19.35
CA THR A 172 -5.19 12.24 -20.00
C THR A 172 -4.18 12.92 -19.09
N TYR A 173 -4.50 13.00 -17.79
CA TYR A 173 -3.70 13.72 -16.79
C TYR A 173 -3.45 15.18 -17.18
N THR A 174 -4.50 15.83 -17.70
CA THR A 174 -4.39 17.16 -18.31
C THR A 174 -4.00 18.22 -17.29
N ASN A 175 -4.59 18.19 -16.08
CA ASN A 175 -4.39 19.23 -15.09
C ASN A 175 -2.99 19.17 -14.51
N ILE A 176 -2.53 18.00 -14.06
CA ILE A 176 -1.20 17.87 -13.45
C ILE A 176 -0.07 18.11 -14.46
N LYS A 177 -0.24 17.67 -15.71
CA LYS A 177 0.73 17.96 -16.77
C LYS A 177 0.76 19.44 -17.11
N SER A 178 -0.40 20.11 -17.16
CA SER A 178 -0.46 21.57 -17.34
C SER A 178 0.28 22.28 -16.21
N MET A 179 0.04 21.89 -14.95
CA MET A 179 0.74 22.46 -13.79
C MET A 179 2.25 22.30 -13.88
N CYS A 180 2.76 21.16 -14.35
CA CYS A 180 4.21 21.01 -14.58
C CYS A 180 4.80 22.04 -15.55
N HIS A 181 3.99 22.60 -16.47
CA HIS A 181 4.42 23.61 -17.43
C HIS A 181 4.12 25.03 -16.97
N THR A 182 3.00 25.26 -16.29
CA THR A 182 2.51 26.60 -15.92
C THR A 182 2.88 27.01 -14.49
N SER A 183 3.11 26.04 -13.61
CA SER A 183 3.30 26.22 -12.17
C SER A 183 4.27 25.16 -11.59
N PRO A 184 5.55 25.14 -12.01
CA PRO A 184 6.50 24.10 -11.61
C PRO A 184 7.10 24.27 -10.20
N ASN A 185 6.84 25.40 -9.53
CA ASN A 185 7.41 25.74 -8.22
C ASN A 185 6.38 25.58 -7.12
#